data_AF-A0A2N1JE71-F1
#
_entry.id   AF-A0A2N1JE71-F1
#
_cell.length_a   1.000
_cell.length_b   1.000
_cell.length_c   1.000
_cell.angle_alpha   90.00
_cell.angle_beta   90.00
_cell.angle_gamma   90.00
#
_symmetry.space_group_name_H-M   'P 1'
#
loop_
_entity.id
_entity.type
_entity.pdbx_description
1 polymer ?
#
loop_
_entity_poly.entity_id
_entity_poly.type
_entity_poly.pdbx_seq_one_letter_code
_entity_poly.pdbx_strand_id
1 'polypeptide(L)'
;MAQVGAEYYAPCFTPDMLDQVSNARPGDLLFLALPVSENWRSLVDTNKTASVFVGPNPDPHVVDVRHSDRSISGRVHWAKDRPVFRKGMASKARSALYGKMVSLPTTAPYLDALHACFVQHHPDAEAWVPGSRKSPHVAQWVRFTPHRIYYVGGFGDEHYIGDLDMDIAA
;
A
#
# COMPACT_ATOMS: atom_id res chain seq x y z
N MET A 1 -9.92 10.97 8.80
CA MET A 1 -9.32 9.93 9.67
C MET A 1 -8.02 9.49 9.01
N ALA A 2 -6.94 9.41 9.79
CA ALA A 2 -5.67 8.85 9.34
C ALA A 2 -5.62 7.37 9.74
N GLN A 3 -5.39 6.46 8.80
CA GLN A 3 -5.24 5.03 9.10
C GLN A 3 -3.75 4.71 9.20
N VAL A 4 -3.33 4.22 10.38
CA VAL A 4 -1.99 3.68 10.60
C VAL A 4 -2.19 2.21 10.98
N GLY A 5 -1.90 1.31 10.05
CA GLY A 5 -2.06 -0.13 10.25
C GLY A 5 -1.35 -0.92 9.16
N ALA A 6 -0.89 -2.13 9.52
CA ALA A 6 -0.41 -3.11 8.55
C ALA A 6 -1.64 -3.75 7.88
N GLU A 7 -2.06 -3.16 6.77
CA GLU A 7 -3.22 -3.64 5.98
C GLU A 7 -2.72 -4.21 4.66
N TYR A 8 -3.44 -5.17 4.10
CA TYR A 8 -3.12 -5.68 2.75
C TYR A 8 -3.62 -4.71 1.68
N TYR A 9 -2.74 -4.38 0.74
CA TYR A 9 -3.09 -3.63 -0.46
C TYR A 9 -2.23 -4.06 -1.65
N ALA A 10 -2.76 -3.93 -2.86
CA ALA A 10 -2.04 -4.27 -4.09
C ALA A 10 -2.43 -3.35 -5.26
N PRO A 11 -1.51 -3.07 -6.20
CA PRO A 11 -1.77 -2.24 -7.37
C PRO A 11 -2.45 -3.06 -8.49
N CYS A 12 -3.69 -3.51 -8.25
CA CYS A 12 -4.40 -4.41 -9.16
C CYS A 12 -5.24 -3.73 -10.24
N PHE A 13 -5.29 -2.40 -10.26
CA PHE A 13 -5.97 -1.63 -11.31
C PHE A 13 -5.00 -1.32 -12.45
N THR A 14 -4.54 -2.38 -13.12
CA THR A 14 -3.68 -2.27 -14.32
C THR A 14 -4.44 -1.65 -15.50
N PRO A 15 -3.78 -1.13 -16.54
CA PRO A 15 -4.44 -0.54 -17.70
C PRO A 15 -5.58 -1.40 -18.29
N ASP A 16 -5.36 -2.71 -18.41
CA ASP A 16 -6.36 -3.66 -18.93
C ASP A 16 -7.60 -3.84 -18.02
N MET A 17 -7.48 -3.47 -16.74
CA MET A 17 -8.55 -3.52 -15.74
C MET A 17 -9.35 -2.21 -15.65
N LEU A 18 -8.80 -1.09 -16.14
CA LEU A 18 -9.42 0.24 -15.97
C LEU A 18 -10.76 0.37 -16.69
N ASP A 19 -10.89 -0.26 -17.86
CA ASP A 19 -12.13 -0.23 -18.66
C ASP A 19 -13.27 -1.03 -18.00
N GLN A 20 -12.93 -1.96 -17.09
CA GLN A 20 -13.89 -2.85 -16.46
C GLN A 20 -14.45 -2.28 -15.16
N VAL A 21 -13.68 -1.42 -14.48
CA VAL A 21 -14.04 -0.86 -13.17
C VAL A 21 -14.35 0.63 -13.30
N SER A 22 -15.61 0.99 -13.14
CA SER A 22 -16.07 2.38 -13.27
C SER A 22 -15.24 3.36 -12.43
N ASN A 23 -14.71 4.40 -13.08
CA ASN A 23 -13.88 5.45 -12.47
C ASN A 23 -12.58 4.95 -11.81
N ALA A 24 -12.09 3.76 -12.15
CA ALA A 24 -10.75 3.34 -11.74
C ALA A 24 -9.72 4.16 -12.51
N ARG A 25 -8.58 4.43 -11.86
CA ARG A 25 -7.47 5.18 -12.44
C ARG A 25 -6.17 4.39 -12.27
N PRO A 26 -5.17 4.61 -13.14
CA PRO A 26 -3.82 4.14 -12.88
C PRO A 26 -3.36 4.65 -11.50
N GLY A 27 -2.65 3.81 -10.75
CA GLY A 27 -2.22 4.12 -9.38
C GLY A 27 -3.28 3.92 -8.29
N ASP A 28 -4.51 3.52 -8.63
CA ASP A 28 -5.49 3.06 -7.63
C ASP A 28 -4.98 1.79 -6.94
N LEU A 29 -5.26 1.66 -5.64
CA LEU A 29 -4.87 0.51 -4.83
C LEU A 29 -6.10 -0.29 -4.43
N LEU A 30 -6.01 -1.62 -4.57
CA LEU A 30 -7.01 -2.55 -4.05
C LEU A 30 -6.64 -2.90 -2.62
N PHE A 31 -7.59 -2.80 -1.70
CA PHE A 31 -7.44 -3.20 -0.29
C PHE A 31 -8.34 -4.38 0.04
N LEU A 32 -7.83 -5.29 0.86
CA LEU A 32 -8.62 -6.32 1.54
C LEU A 32 -9.10 -5.76 2.88
N ALA A 33 -10.39 -5.40 2.95
CA ALA A 33 -10.99 -4.85 4.15
C ALA A 33 -11.67 -5.93 4.98
N LEU A 34 -11.37 -5.97 6.28
CA LEU A 34 -12.04 -6.81 7.28
C LEU A 34 -12.83 -5.90 8.24
N PRO A 35 -14.14 -5.68 8.03
CA PRO A 35 -14.94 -4.69 8.78
C PRO A 35 -15.11 -4.97 10.27
N VAL A 36 -14.69 -6.16 10.74
CA VAL A 36 -14.56 -6.44 12.17
C VAL A 36 -13.58 -5.46 12.84
N SER A 37 -12.56 -4.99 12.11
CA SER A 37 -11.62 -3.95 12.55
C SER A 37 -12.24 -2.55 12.51
N GLU A 38 -12.00 -1.74 13.55
CA GLU A 38 -12.44 -0.34 13.60
C GLU A 38 -11.87 0.52 12.47
N ASN A 39 -10.66 0.18 12.00
CA ASN A 39 -10.04 0.85 10.86
C ASN A 39 -10.94 0.77 9.63
N TRP A 40 -11.53 -0.41 9.38
CA TRP A 40 -12.37 -0.67 8.21
C TRP A 40 -13.83 -0.33 8.43
N ARG A 41 -14.36 -0.54 9.65
CA ARG A 41 -15.76 -0.25 9.96
C ARG A 41 -16.18 1.18 9.62
N SER A 42 -15.26 2.13 9.78
CA SER A 42 -15.52 3.53 9.45
C SER A 42 -15.41 3.88 7.95
N LEU A 43 -14.85 3.00 7.12
CA LEU A 43 -14.48 3.27 5.72
C LEU A 43 -15.27 2.46 4.67
N VAL A 44 -15.76 1.26 5.00
CA VAL A 44 -16.27 0.30 4.00
C VAL A 44 -17.69 0.57 3.51
N ASP A 45 -18.44 1.51 4.10
CA ASP A 45 -19.83 1.79 3.67
C ASP A 45 -20.05 3.23 3.20
N THR A 46 -18.98 3.99 3.00
CA THR A 46 -19.08 5.41 2.67
C THR A 46 -17.96 5.85 1.75
N ASN A 47 -18.27 6.65 0.72
CA ASN A 47 -17.30 7.32 -0.15
C ASN A 47 -16.54 8.40 0.64
N LYS A 48 -15.68 7.96 1.57
CA LYS A 48 -14.96 8.81 2.52
C LYS A 48 -13.55 9.08 2.05
N THR A 49 -13.09 10.28 2.38
CA THR A 49 -11.68 10.64 2.27
C THR A 49 -10.90 9.97 3.39
N ALA A 50 -9.81 9.30 3.02
CA ALA A 50 -8.88 8.65 3.93
C ALA A 50 -7.44 9.06 3.62
N SER A 51 -6.59 8.96 4.65
CA SER A 51 -5.15 9.04 4.51
C SER A 51 -4.54 7.67 4.81
N VAL A 52 -3.78 7.15 3.85
CA VAL A 52 -3.04 5.89 3.95
C VAL A 52 -1.56 6.22 4.09
N PHE A 53 -0.91 5.63 5.09
CA PHE A 53 0.53 5.81 5.31
C PHE A 53 1.27 4.54 4.93
N VAL A 54 2.13 4.65 3.92
CA VAL A 54 3.06 3.58 3.52
C VAL A 54 4.41 3.90 4.14
N GLY A 55 4.83 3.06 5.07
CA GLY A 55 6.05 3.25 5.86
C GLY A 55 7.06 2.14 5.68
N PRO A 56 8.30 2.37 6.14
CA PRO A 56 9.36 1.38 6.10
C PRO A 56 9.22 0.42 7.28
N ASN A 57 9.94 -0.71 7.23
CA ASN A 57 10.05 -1.58 8.40
C ASN A 57 10.74 -0.82 9.56
N PRO A 58 10.13 -0.76 10.76
CA PRO A 58 10.69 -0.04 11.90
C PRO A 58 11.92 -0.67 12.51
N ASP A 59 12.21 -1.94 12.20
CA ASP A 59 13.41 -2.63 12.66
C ASP A 59 14.68 -1.96 12.09
N PRO A 60 15.59 -1.43 12.95
CA PRO A 60 16.84 -0.82 12.51
C PRO A 60 17.84 -1.81 11.90
N HIS A 61 17.61 -3.12 12.07
CA HIS A 61 18.43 -4.18 11.45
C HIS A 61 18.02 -4.48 10.02
N VAL A 62 16.79 -4.11 9.62
CA VAL A 62 16.36 -4.15 8.22
C VAL A 62 16.99 -2.98 7.48
N VAL A 63 17.98 -3.31 6.65
CA VAL A 63 18.79 -2.36 5.89
C VAL A 63 17.91 -1.62 4.88
N ASP A 64 17.89 -0.29 4.96
CA ASP A 64 17.30 0.55 3.91
C ASP A 64 18.18 0.47 2.66
N VAL A 65 17.59 0.02 1.55
CA VAL A 65 18.31 -0.20 0.29
C VAL A 65 19.00 1.06 -0.24
N ARG A 66 18.52 2.26 0.13
CA ARG A 66 19.09 3.54 -0.29
C ARG A 66 20.36 3.91 0.48
N HIS A 67 20.61 3.25 1.61
CA HIS A 67 21.80 3.42 2.46
C HIS A 67 22.67 2.17 2.48
N SER A 68 22.57 1.35 1.43
CA SER A 68 23.16 0.03 1.37
C SER A 68 24.15 -0.13 0.22
N ASP A 69 25.12 -1.01 0.44
CA ASP A 69 25.95 -1.60 -0.61
C ASP A 69 25.41 -2.98 -0.98
N ARG A 70 25.58 -3.38 -2.24
CA ARG A 70 25.28 -4.74 -2.71
C ARG A 70 26.56 -5.53 -2.90
N SER A 71 26.63 -6.72 -2.29
CA SER A 71 27.71 -7.67 -2.56
C SER A 71 27.60 -8.25 -3.97
N ILE A 72 28.67 -8.90 -4.44
CA ILE A 72 28.67 -9.68 -5.69
C ILE A 72 27.59 -10.79 -5.66
N SER A 73 27.31 -11.34 -4.48
CA SER A 73 26.24 -12.34 -4.27
C SER A 73 24.84 -11.73 -4.10
N GLY A 74 24.67 -10.43 -4.32
CA GLY A 74 23.40 -9.72 -4.23
C GLY A 74 22.91 -9.43 -2.80
N ARG A 75 23.73 -9.71 -1.78
CA ARG A 75 23.38 -9.42 -0.38
C ARG A 75 23.45 -7.92 -0.13
N VAL A 76 22.41 -7.41 0.53
CA VAL A 76 22.29 -6.00 0.89
C VAL A 76 22.90 -5.80 2.28
N HIS A 77 23.88 -4.91 2.37
CA HIS A 77 24.56 -4.58 3.63
C HIS A 77 24.50 -3.09 3.88
N TRP A 78 24.50 -2.69 5.15
CA TRP A 78 24.68 -1.29 5.50
C TRP A 78 26.01 -0.79 4.94
N ALA A 79 25.99 0.32 4.18
CA ALA A 79 27.19 0.86 3.58
C ALA A 79 28.18 1.29 4.66
N LYS A 80 29.46 0.93 4.49
CA LYS A 80 30.47 1.02 5.57
C LYS A 80 30.76 2.45 6.02
N ASP A 81 30.62 3.40 5.10
CA ASP A 81 30.83 4.84 5.29
C ASP A 81 29.59 5.55 5.89
N ARG A 82 28.44 4.87 5.96
CA ARG A 82 27.20 5.49 6.41
C ARG A 82 27.10 5.55 7.94
N PRO A 83 26.84 6.73 8.53
CA PRO A 83 26.68 6.88 9.98
C PRO A 83 25.54 6.02 10.55
N VAL A 84 25.78 5.37 11.68
CA VAL A 84 24.81 4.44 12.31
C VAL A 84 23.45 5.08 12.60
N PHE A 85 23.41 6.38 12.93
CA PHE A 85 22.14 7.07 13.22
C PHE A 85 21.17 7.09 12.03
N ARG A 86 21.67 6.96 10.79
CA ARG A 86 20.85 6.89 9.57
C ARG A 86 20.04 5.57 9.48
N LYS A 87 20.29 4.58 10.34
CA LYS A 87 19.44 3.38 10.47
C LYS A 87 18.09 3.68 11.11
N GLY A 88 17.99 4.79 11.86
CA GLY A 88 16.79 5.18 12.59
C GLY A 88 15.63 5.61 11.69
N MET A 89 14.41 5.55 12.22
CA MET A 89 13.17 5.89 11.50
C MET A 89 13.12 7.31 10.93
N ALA A 90 13.93 8.23 11.47
CA ALA A 90 14.04 9.58 10.91
C ALA A 90 14.59 9.55 9.47
N SER A 91 15.48 8.61 9.13
CA SER A 91 16.15 8.51 7.83
C SER A 91 15.47 7.58 6.83
N LYS A 92 14.48 6.80 7.27
CA LYS A 92 13.75 5.86 6.39
C LYS A 92 12.61 6.54 5.64
N ALA A 93 12.37 6.10 4.41
CA ALA A 93 11.35 6.67 3.53
C ALA A 93 9.93 6.30 3.96
N ARG A 94 8.99 7.24 3.77
CA ARG A 94 7.56 7.03 3.98
C ARG A 94 6.74 7.95 3.08
N SER A 95 5.53 7.50 2.77
CA SER A 95 4.58 8.22 1.93
C SER A 95 3.24 8.34 2.65
N ALA A 96 2.68 9.55 2.67
CA ALA A 96 1.31 9.80 3.07
C ALA A 96 0.45 10.01 1.81
N LEU A 97 -0.44 9.07 1.54
CA LEU A 97 -1.34 9.11 0.40
C LEU A 97 -2.70 9.62 0.88
N TYR A 98 -3.25 10.60 0.17
CA TYR A 98 -4.56 11.18 0.45
C TYR A 98 -5.50 10.83 -0.70
N GLY A 99 -6.66 10.27 -0.39
CA GLY A 99 -7.55 9.73 -1.41
C GLY A 99 -8.93 9.40 -0.91
N LYS A 100 -9.74 8.80 -1.79
CA LYS A 100 -11.08 8.31 -1.47
C LYS A 100 -11.08 6.78 -1.39
N MET A 101 -11.82 6.25 -0.43
CA MET A 101 -12.13 4.83 -0.33
C MET A 101 -13.51 4.57 -0.94
N VAL A 102 -13.58 3.58 -1.84
CA VAL A 102 -14.80 3.18 -2.54
C VAL A 102 -14.92 1.66 -2.47
N SER A 103 -15.96 1.17 -1.82
CA SER A 103 -16.23 -0.27 -1.78
C SER A 103 -16.68 -0.76 -3.14
N LEU A 104 -16.13 -1.91 -3.53
CA LEU A 104 -16.51 -2.56 -4.78
C LEU A 104 -17.77 -3.42 -4.57
N PRO A 105 -18.64 -3.54 -5.59
CA PRO A 105 -19.76 -4.47 -5.56
C PRO A 105 -19.27 -5.90 -5.30
N THR A 106 -20.09 -6.72 -4.63
CA THR A 106 -19.75 -8.11 -4.30
C THR A 106 -19.94 -9.10 -5.45
N THR A 107 -20.62 -8.69 -6.52
CA THR A 107 -21.03 -9.56 -7.64
C THR A 107 -20.58 -9.03 -9.01
N ALA A 108 -19.52 -8.23 -9.05
CA ALA A 108 -19.00 -7.70 -10.32
C ALA A 108 -18.17 -8.74 -11.09
N PRO A 109 -18.23 -8.75 -12.44
CA PRO A 109 -17.54 -9.75 -13.27
C PRO A 109 -16.01 -9.65 -13.22
N TYR A 110 -15.48 -8.48 -12.87
CA TYR A 110 -14.03 -8.23 -12.78
C TYR A 110 -13.40 -8.69 -11.46
N LEU A 111 -14.20 -9.15 -10.49
CA LEU A 111 -13.69 -9.51 -9.16
C LEU A 111 -12.74 -10.70 -9.17
N ASP A 112 -12.94 -11.66 -10.07
CA ASP A 112 -12.05 -12.83 -10.18
C ASP A 112 -10.64 -12.42 -10.61
N ALA A 113 -10.54 -11.44 -11.52
CA ALA A 113 -9.25 -10.89 -11.96
C ALA A 113 -8.57 -10.09 -10.84
N LEU A 114 -9.33 -9.27 -10.10
CA LEU A 114 -8.82 -8.56 -8.93
C LEU A 114 -8.34 -9.52 -7.83
N HIS A 115 -9.09 -10.60 -7.60
CA HIS A 115 -8.74 -11.65 -6.64
C HIS A 115 -7.42 -12.34 -7.04
N ALA A 116 -7.30 -12.77 -8.30
CA ALA A 116 -6.10 -13.42 -8.81
C ALA A 116 -4.86 -12.51 -8.68
N CYS A 117 -4.99 -11.23 -9.07
CA CYS A 117 -3.92 -10.25 -8.89
C CYS A 117 -3.55 -10.06 -7.41
N PHE A 118 -4.55 -9.94 -6.54
CA PHE A 118 -4.30 -9.67 -5.13
C PHE A 118 -3.55 -10.82 -4.45
N VAL A 119 -3.95 -12.06 -4.70
CA VAL A 119 -3.30 -13.25 -4.16
C VAL A 119 -1.91 -13.47 -4.77
N GLN A 120 -1.66 -13.01 -6.00
CA GLN A 120 -0.31 -13.01 -6.57
C GLN A 120 0.64 -12.10 -5.76
N HIS A 121 0.16 -10.95 -5.29
CA HIS A 121 0.92 -10.06 -4.41
C HIS A 121 0.99 -10.54 -2.96
N HIS A 122 -0.09 -11.16 -2.47
CA HIS A 122 -0.25 -11.62 -1.08
C HIS A 122 -0.76 -13.07 -1.04
N PRO A 123 0.11 -14.08 -1.28
CA PRO A 123 -0.32 -15.48 -1.27
C PRO A 123 -0.90 -15.94 0.07
N ASP A 124 -0.44 -15.34 1.16
CA ASP A 124 -0.92 -15.56 2.52
C ASP A 124 -2.35 -15.04 2.76
N ALA A 125 -2.85 -14.13 1.91
CA ALA A 125 -4.19 -13.59 2.01
C ALA A 125 -5.28 -14.50 1.38
N GLU A 126 -4.92 -15.56 0.65
CA GLU A 126 -5.86 -16.41 -0.12
C GLU A 126 -7.05 -16.90 0.73
N ALA A 127 -6.81 -17.30 1.99
CA ALA A 127 -7.87 -17.79 2.87
C ALA A 127 -8.81 -16.68 3.40
N TRP A 128 -8.45 -15.41 3.24
CA TRP A 128 -9.11 -14.24 3.83
C TRP A 128 -9.86 -13.38 2.82
N VAL A 129 -9.68 -13.63 1.52
CA VAL A 129 -10.35 -12.88 0.44
C VAL A 129 -11.88 -13.01 0.51
N PRO A 130 -12.64 -12.02 -0.02
CA PRO A 130 -14.09 -12.08 -0.07
C PRO A 130 -14.60 -13.35 -0.74
N GLY A 131 -15.59 -14.01 -0.14
CA GLY A 131 -16.14 -15.27 -0.65
C GLY A 131 -15.38 -16.54 -0.23
N SER A 132 -14.21 -16.42 0.41
CA SER A 132 -13.50 -17.58 0.96
C SER A 132 -14.32 -18.28 2.05
N ARG A 133 -14.53 -19.59 1.90
CA ARG A 133 -15.18 -20.44 2.92
C ARG A 133 -14.32 -20.66 4.16
N LYS A 134 -13.02 -20.38 4.07
CA LYS A 134 -12.07 -20.56 5.17
C LYS A 134 -12.01 -19.33 6.08
N SER A 135 -12.52 -18.17 5.63
CA SER A 135 -12.45 -16.94 6.40
C SER A 135 -13.47 -16.96 7.53
N PRO A 136 -13.06 -16.74 8.80
CA PRO A 136 -13.99 -16.60 9.93
C PRO A 136 -14.77 -15.28 9.92
N HIS A 137 -14.39 -14.33 9.06
CA HIS A 137 -15.03 -13.03 8.93
C HIS A 137 -15.31 -12.68 7.47
N VAL A 138 -16.34 -11.87 7.25
CA VAL A 138 -16.67 -11.36 5.92
C VAL A 138 -15.65 -10.28 5.55
N ALA A 139 -14.89 -10.51 4.49
CA ALA A 139 -14.02 -9.51 3.90
C ALA A 139 -14.72 -8.79 2.74
N GLN A 140 -14.26 -7.58 2.43
CA GLN A 140 -14.75 -6.75 1.33
C GLN A 140 -13.58 -6.18 0.53
N TRP A 141 -13.78 -6.02 -0.76
CA TRP A 141 -12.84 -5.30 -1.62
C TRP A 141 -13.10 -3.80 -1.55
N VAL A 142 -12.06 -3.03 -1.29
CA VAL A 142 -12.12 -1.56 -1.27
C VAL A 142 -11.09 -1.02 -2.25
N ARG A 143 -11.52 -0.14 -3.15
CA ARG A 143 -10.62 0.65 -3.98
C ARG A 143 -10.24 1.92 -3.24
N PHE A 144 -8.95 2.18 -3.14
CA PHE A 144 -8.41 3.45 -2.73
C PHE A 144 -7.91 4.21 -3.95
N THR A 145 -8.42 5.43 -4.12
CA THR A 145 -8.10 6.28 -5.26
C THR A 145 -7.33 7.52 -4.76
N PRO A 146 -5.99 7.49 -4.74
CA PRO A 146 -5.17 8.62 -4.27
C PRO A 146 -5.29 9.82 -5.22
N HIS A 147 -5.21 11.02 -4.67
CA HIS A 147 -5.18 12.28 -5.43
C HIS A 147 -4.04 13.22 -4.99
N ARG A 148 -3.27 12.82 -3.98
CA ARG A 148 -2.06 13.51 -3.51
C ARG A 148 -1.18 12.52 -2.77
N ILE A 149 0.12 12.53 -3.03
CA ILE A 149 1.09 11.73 -2.30
C ILE A 149 2.16 12.67 -1.75
N TYR A 150 2.26 12.76 -0.43
CA TYR A 150 3.33 13.50 0.23
C TYR A 150 4.43 12.53 0.66
N TYR A 151 5.61 12.66 0.08
CA TYR A 151 6.75 11.79 0.30
C TYR A 151 7.76 12.43 1.25
N VAL A 152 8.28 11.62 2.16
CA VAL A 152 9.44 11.96 2.99
C VAL A 152 10.45 10.83 2.82
N GLY A 153 11.52 11.05 2.06
CA GLY A 153 12.56 10.02 1.90
C GLY A 153 13.42 9.83 3.15
N GLY A 154 13.41 10.78 4.07
CA GLY A 154 14.19 10.73 5.30
C GLY A 154 14.58 12.15 5.66
N PHE A 155 14.49 12.47 6.95
CA PHE A 155 14.92 13.76 7.46
C PHE A 155 16.43 13.93 7.36
N GLY A 156 16.85 15.15 7.05
CA GLY A 156 18.22 15.54 6.79
C GLY A 156 18.31 16.25 5.44
N ASP A 157 19.45 16.08 4.78
CA ASP A 157 19.90 16.83 3.61
C ASP A 157 20.05 15.95 2.35
N GLU A 158 19.69 14.67 2.42
CA GLU A 158 19.99 13.67 1.38
C GLU A 158 18.80 13.31 0.49
N HIS A 159 17.57 13.49 0.98
CA HIS A 159 16.38 12.91 0.36
C HIS A 159 15.33 13.96 0.03
N TYR A 160 14.58 13.68 -1.04
CA TYR A 160 13.42 14.49 -1.40
C TYR A 160 12.34 14.45 -0.29
N ILE A 161 11.78 15.62 -0.03
CA ILE A 161 10.63 15.83 0.85
C ILE A 161 9.65 16.75 0.12
N GLY A 162 8.44 16.28 -0.13
CA GLY A 162 7.45 17.07 -0.84
C GLY A 162 6.35 16.23 -1.50
N ASP A 163 5.51 16.93 -2.23
CA ASP A 163 4.43 16.35 -3.03
C ASP A 163 4.98 15.67 -4.29
N LEU A 164 4.67 14.38 -4.46
CA LEU A 164 4.96 13.68 -5.71
C LEU A 164 3.95 14.06 -6.78
N ASP A 165 4.44 14.16 -8.02
CA ASP A 165 3.58 14.32 -9.19
C ASP A 165 2.77 13.03 -9.42
N MET A 166 1.45 13.17 -9.43
CA MET A 166 0.53 12.04 -9.58
C MET A 166 0.58 11.44 -10.99
N ASP A 167 1.01 12.22 -11.99
CA ASP A 167 1.11 11.74 -13.38
C ASP A 167 2.40 10.91 -13.62
N ILE A 168 3.38 11.01 -12.72
CA ILE A 168 4.63 10.24 -12.74
C ILE A 168 4.55 9.01 -11.82
N ALA A 169 3.70 9.06 -10.79
CA ALA A 169 3.56 8.01 -9.78
C ALA A 169 2.53 6.92 -10.13
N ALA A 170 1.85 7.04 -11.27
CA ALA A 170 0.78 6.15 -11.74
C ALA A 170 1.27 5.20 -12.85
#